data_AF-A0A7C1AIQ0-F1
#
_entry.id   AF-A0A7C1AIQ0-F1
#
_cell.length_a   1.000
_cell.length_b   1.000
_cell.length_c   1.000
_cell.angle_alpha   90.00
_cell.angle_beta   90.00
_cell.angle_gamma   90.00
#
_symmetry.space_group_name_H-M   'P 1'
#
loop_
_entity.id
_entity.type
_entity.pdbx_description
1 polymer ?
#
loop_
_entity_poly.entity_id
_entity_poly.type
_entity_poly.pdbx_seq_one_letter_code
_entity_poly.pdbx_strand_id
1 'polypeptide(L)' 'MEMEGNVYITRLSESTARVKGCIAGGIVGIDGIAIAEFKGEDEFDTTIASAELASIIADS' A
#
# COMPACT_ATOMS: atom_id res chain seq x y z
N MET A 1 -13.18 18.76 5.63
CA MET A 1 -11.96 18.10 6.13
C MET A 1 -11.65 16.80 5.37
N GLU A 2 -12.55 16.29 4.52
CA GLU A 2 -12.32 15.09 3.69
C GLU A 2 -11.41 15.31 2.46
N MET A 3 -11.17 16.57 2.07
CA MET A 3 -10.39 16.90 0.86
C MET A 3 -8.88 16.69 1.01
N GLU A 4 -8.31 16.83 2.22
CA GLU A 4 -6.86 16.72 2.43
C GLU A 4 -6.39 15.27 2.46
N GLY A 5 -7.13 14.37 3.11
CA GLY A 5 -6.79 12.94 3.18
C GLY A 5 -6.68 12.29 1.80
N ASN A 6 -7.56 12.67 0.87
CA ASN A 6 -7.52 12.17 -0.50
C ASN A 6 -6.25 12.60 -1.25
N VAL A 7 -5.76 13.83 -1.02
CA VAL A 7 -4.56 14.34 -1.72
C VAL A 7 -3.30 13.54 -1.34
N TYR A 8 -3.17 13.15 -0.07
CA TYR A 8 -2.00 12.38 0.39
C TYR A 8 -2.02 10.95 -0.15
N ILE A 9 -3.19 10.31 -0.19
CA ILE A 9 -3.37 8.97 -0.76
C ILE A 9 -3.05 8.98 -2.26
N THR A 10 -3.53 9.97 -3.02
CA THR A 10 -3.19 10.13 -4.45
C THR A 10 -1.69 10.29 -4.67
N ARG A 11 -1.02 11.16 -3.90
CA ARG A 11 0.44 11.36 -4.02
C ARG A 11 1.26 10.12 -3.70
N LEU A 12 0.81 9.31 -2.75
CA LEU A 12 1.48 8.06 -2.41
C LEU A 12 1.38 7.06 -3.57
N SER A 13 0.18 6.92 -4.15
CA SER A 13 -0.08 6.09 -5.34
C SER A 13 0.83 6.47 -6.52
N GLU A 14 0.90 7.76 -6.84
CA GLU A 14 1.77 8.27 -7.91
C GLU A 14 3.26 8.02 -7.63
N SER A 15 3.67 8.05 -6.36
CA SER A 15 5.05 7.80 -5.96
C SER A 15 5.40 6.32 -6.09
N THR A 16 4.49 5.41 -5.72
CA THR A 16 4.68 3.97 -5.92
C THR A 16 4.85 3.61 -7.40
N ALA A 17 4.10 4.24 -8.30
CA ALA A 17 4.23 4.04 -9.75
C ALA A 17 5.61 4.46 -10.33
N ARG A 18 6.36 5.31 -9.63
CA ARG A 18 7.70 5.77 -10.05
C ARG A 18 8.82 4.83 -9.61
N VAL A 19 8.55 3.87 -8.73
CA VAL A 19 9.55 2.92 -8.25
C VAL A 19 9.62 1.73 -9.21
N LYS A 20 10.73 1.59 -9.92
CA LYS A 20 10.92 0.48 -10.87
C LYS A 20 10.83 -0.87 -10.14
N GLY A 21 9.88 -1.71 -10.56
CA GLY A 21 9.64 -3.02 -9.96
C GLY A 21 8.66 -3.01 -8.77
N CYS A 22 8.12 -1.85 -8.40
CA CYS A 22 7.01 -1.79 -7.45
C CYS A 22 5.71 -2.23 -8.15
N ILE A 23 5.15 -3.35 -7.70
CA ILE A 23 3.89 -3.92 -8.22
C ILE A 23 2.66 -3.48 -7.40
N ALA A 24 2.87 -3.16 -6.12
CA ALA A 24 1.85 -2.70 -5.21
C ALA A 24 2.48 -1.95 -4.02
N GLY A 25 1.67 -1.15 -3.34
CA GLY A 25 2.02 -0.48 -2.08
C GLY A 25 0.76 -0.23 -1.25
N GLY A 26 0.92 0.16 0.01
CA GLY A 26 -0.21 0.43 0.88
C GLY A 26 0.18 1.16 2.15
N ILE A 27 -0.84 1.69 2.84
CA ILE A 27 -0.73 2.25 4.18
C ILE A 27 -1.51 1.33 5.11
N VAL A 28 -0.85 0.88 6.17
CA VAL A 28 -1.41 0.04 7.22
C VAL A 28 -1.37 0.82 8.53
N GLY A 29 -2.44 0.70 9.31
CA GLY A 29 -2.48 1.21 10.69
C GLY A 29 -1.51 0.45 11.59
N ILE A 30 -1.26 0.99 12.78
CA ILE A 30 -0.39 0.33 13.78
C ILE A 30 -0.97 -1.02 14.24
N ASP A 31 -2.27 -1.18 14.06
CA ASP A 31 -3.05 -2.39 14.33
C ASP A 31 -2.98 -3.41 13.18
N GLY A 32 -2.22 -3.12 12.11
CA GLY A 32 -2.08 -3.96 10.93
C GLY A 32 -3.27 -3.91 9.97
N ILE A 33 -4.28 -3.06 10.22
CA ILE A 33 -5.44 -2.93 9.33
C ILE A 33 -5.09 -2.02 8.15
N ALA A 34 -5.39 -2.48 6.93
CA ALA A 34 -5.16 -1.69 5.71
C ALA A 34 -6.05 -0.43 5.69
N ILE A 35 -5.42 0.72 5.52
CA ILE A 35 -6.07 2.03 5.39
C ILE A 35 -6.19 2.40 3.91
N ALA A 36 -5.17 2.07 3.11
CA ALA A 36 -5.17 2.28 1.66
C ALA A 36 -4.28 1.25 0.96
N GLU A 37 -4.69 0.78 -0.21
CA GLU A 37 -3.91 -0.10 -1.07
C GLU A 37 -3.82 0.50 -2.48
N PHE A 38 -2.64 0.34 -3.09
CA PHE A 38 -2.32 0.82 -4.43
C PHE A 38 -1.75 -0.38 -5.20
N LYS A 39 -2.35 -0.70 -6.34
CA LYS A 39 -1.88 -1.77 -7.22
C LYS A 39 -1.52 -1.16 -8.58
N GLY A 40 -0.48 -1.68 -9.21
CA GLY A 40 -0.17 -1.36 -10.60
C GLY A 40 -1.31 -1.78 -11.53
N GLU A 41 -1.25 -1.34 -12.79
CA GLU A 41 -2.28 -1.63 -13.81
C GLU A 41 -2.32 -3.10 -14.22
N ASP A 42 -1.22 -3.83 -14.00
CA ASP A 42 -1.12 -5.26 -14.28
C ASP A 42 -1.70 -6.09 -13.13
N GLU A 43 -2.51 -7.10 -13.46
CA GLU A 43 -2.98 -8.11 -12.52
C GLU A 43 -1.80 -9.00 -12.07
N PHE A 44 -1.13 -8.58 -10.99
CA PHE A 44 -0.15 -9.38 -10.28
C PHE A 44 -0.80 -10.07 -9.07
N ASP A 45 -0.45 -11.34 -8.84
CA ASP A 45 -0.81 -12.03 -7.60
C ASP A 45 0.01 -11.44 -6.44
N THR A 46 -0.65 -10.62 -5.62
CA THR A 46 -0.04 -9.97 -4.45
C THR A 46 -0.22 -10.76 -3.16
N THR A 47 -0.80 -11.96 -3.20
CA THR A 47 -1.16 -12.74 -1.99
C THR A 47 0.04 -12.98 -1.07
N ILE A 48 1.18 -13.33 -1.65
CA ILE A 48 2.43 -13.59 -0.90
C ILE A 48 2.94 -12.29 -0.26
N ALA A 49 2.95 -11.18 -1.00
CA ALA A 49 3.42 -9.89 -0.50
C ALA A 49 2.55 -9.37 0.65
N SER A 50 1.23 -9.55 0.57
CA SER A 50 0.31 -9.20 1.66
C SER A 50 0.55 -10.03 2.92
N ALA A 51 0.84 -11.33 2.78
CA ALA A 51 1.13 -12.21 3.92
C ALA A 51 2.46 -11.84 4.62
N GLU A 52 3.51 -11.55 3.84
CA GLU A 52 4.80 -11.07 4.35
C GLU A 52 4.68 -9.71 5.04
N LEU A 53 3.87 -8.79 4.50
CA LEU A 53 3.67 -7.47 5.13
C LEU A 53 3.00 -7.61 6.50
N ALA A 54 2.01 -8.50 6.61
CA ALA A 54 1.29 -8.74 7.87
C ALA A 54 2.19 -9.39 8.95
N SER A 55 3.13 -10.26 8.55
CA SER A 55 4.04 -10.91 9.51
C SER A 55 5.04 -9.93 10.13
N ILE A 56 5.56 -8.98 9.35
CA ILE A 56 6.49 -7.95 9.83
C ILE A 56 5.86 -7.11 10.95
N ILE A 57 4.57 -6.80 10.83
CA ILE A 57 3.83 -5.98 11.81
C ILE A 57 3.53 -6.80 13.07
N ALA A 58 3.26 -8.10 12.94
CA ALA A 58 2.97 -8.99 14.07
C ALA A 58 4.18 -9.25 14.98
N ASP A 59 5.40 -9.06 14.48
CA ASP A 59 6.67 -9.21 15.23
C ASP A 59 7.17 -7.91 15.88
N SER A 60 6.41 -6.80 15.78
CA SER A 60 6.76 -5.46 16.31
C SER A 60 6.05 -5.12 17.61
#